data_AF-G2GLU0-F1
#
_entry.id   AF-G2GLU0-F1
#
_cell.length_a   1.000
_cell.length_b   1.000
_cell.length_c   1.000
_cell.angle_alpha   90.00
_cell.angle_beta   90.00
_cell.angle_gamma   90.00
#
_symmetry.space_group_name_H-M   'P 1'
#
loop_
_entity.id
_entity.type
_entity.pdbx_description
1 polymer ?
#
loop_
_entity_poly.entity_id
_entity_poly.type
_entity_poly.pdbx_seq_one_letter_code
_entity_poly.pdbx_strand_id
1 'polypeptide(L)'
;RLVVVVDDLDALISPALGSTGRPSAGSVVRALEAVAREGERLGVHLVAASATGGRTADSEPARRAALRVTLEAVAAGADEPAPGRGRLARPDGRVLAFQGGRVTGRIPRTATLRPTVVPLEWHRMGDPPARRPVRELGNGPTDLALLASALERAAREVSASEVPSLL
;
A
#
# COMPACT_ATOMS: atom_id res chain seq x y z
N ARG A 1 9.30 17.79 6.34
CA ARG A 1 7.99 17.27 6.81
C ARG A 1 8.18 15.77 7.03
N LEU A 2 7.79 15.25 8.18
CA LEU A 2 7.92 13.83 8.51
C LEU A 2 6.60 13.13 8.18
N VAL A 3 6.67 11.95 7.57
CA VAL A 3 5.50 11.08 7.40
C VAL A 3 5.74 9.81 8.21
N VAL A 4 4.88 9.56 9.19
CA VAL A 4 4.87 8.33 9.98
C VAL A 4 3.86 7.40 9.37
N VAL A 5 4.32 6.26 8.85
CA VAL A 5 3.47 5.21 8.30
C VAL A 5 3.39 4.08 9.32
N VAL A 6 2.17 3.69 9.68
CA VAL A 6 1.89 2.60 10.60
C VAL A 6 1.00 1.60 9.88
N ASP A 7 1.47 0.37 9.78
CA ASP A 7 0.66 -0.75 9.30
C ASP A 7 0.10 -1.55 10.48
N ASP A 8 -1.02 -2.25 10.25
CA ASP A 8 -1.70 -3.09 11.25
C ASP A 8 -1.90 -2.40 12.62
N LEU A 9 -2.41 -1.16 12.64
CA LEU A 9 -2.62 -0.39 13.87
C LEU A 9 -3.48 -1.17 14.90
N ASP A 10 -4.40 -2.01 14.45
CA ASP A 10 -5.21 -2.88 15.30
C ASP A 10 -4.37 -3.88 16.11
N ALA A 11 -3.22 -4.34 15.61
CA ALA A 11 -2.29 -5.18 16.34
C ALA A 11 -1.54 -4.43 17.47
N LEU A 12 -1.42 -3.10 17.35
CA LEU A 12 -0.85 -2.24 18.40
C LEU A 12 -1.87 -1.90 19.51
N ILE A 13 -3.17 -1.89 19.17
CA ILE A 13 -4.26 -1.48 20.06
C ILE A 13 -4.91 -2.67 20.77
N SER A 14 -5.09 -3.80 20.08
CA SER A 14 -5.66 -5.04 20.65
C SER A 14 -4.53 -5.91 21.24
N PRO A 15 -4.75 -6.63 22.34
CA PRO A 15 -3.63 -7.20 23.09
C PRO A 15 -2.89 -8.27 22.27
N ALA A 16 -1.57 -8.15 22.19
CA ALA A 16 -0.67 -9.24 21.87
C ALA A 16 -0.35 -9.95 23.20
N LEU A 17 -0.91 -11.16 23.36
CA LEU A 17 -0.55 -12.20 24.34
C LEU A 17 0.02 -11.72 25.68
N GLY A 18 -0.82 -11.67 26.73
CA GLY A 18 -0.32 -11.78 28.12
C GLY A 18 -1.10 -11.04 29.20
N SER A 19 -1.79 -9.92 28.91
CA SER A 19 -2.62 -9.24 29.91
C SER A 19 -3.90 -8.65 29.32
N THR A 20 -5.03 -9.04 29.88
CA THR A 20 -6.35 -8.47 29.55
C THR A 20 -6.41 -7.04 30.09
N GLY A 21 -6.27 -6.04 29.22
CA GLY A 21 -6.55 -4.63 29.57
C GLY A 21 -5.45 -3.61 29.29
N ARG A 22 -4.25 -4.00 28.83
CA ARG A 22 -3.20 -3.07 28.37
C ARG A 22 -2.95 -3.27 26.87
N PRO A 23 -2.88 -2.19 26.05
CA PRO A 23 -2.45 -2.30 24.66
C PRO A 23 -1.07 -2.96 24.56
N SER A 24 -0.85 -3.78 23.53
CA SER A 24 0.43 -4.49 23.29
C SER A 24 1.63 -3.53 23.26
N ALA A 25 1.42 -2.32 22.76
CA ALA A 25 2.45 -1.29 22.61
C ALA A 25 1.99 0.07 23.18
N GLY A 26 1.59 0.13 24.45
CA GLY A 26 0.97 1.33 25.04
C GLY A 26 1.76 2.64 24.90
N SER A 27 3.10 2.63 24.93
CA SER A 27 3.91 3.83 24.67
C SER A 27 3.88 4.26 23.20
N VAL A 28 3.93 3.29 22.27
CA VAL A 28 3.83 3.54 20.82
C VAL A 28 2.46 4.11 20.49
N VAL A 29 1.38 3.51 21.00
CA VAL A 29 0.02 4.01 20.80
C VAL A 29 -0.10 5.46 21.27
N ARG A 30 0.38 5.80 22.49
CA ARG A 30 0.37 7.19 22.98
C ARG A 30 1.16 8.15 22.08
N ALA A 31 2.30 7.73 21.54
CA ALA A 31 3.07 8.54 20.61
C ALA A 31 2.28 8.80 19.32
N LEU A 32 1.62 7.79 18.77
CA LEU A 32 0.75 7.94 17.59
C LEU A 32 -0.45 8.85 17.89
N GLU A 33 -1.06 8.76 19.06
CA GLU A 33 -2.14 9.67 19.49
C GLU A 33 -1.64 11.11 19.68
N ALA A 34 -0.39 11.32 20.10
CA ALA A 34 0.21 12.64 20.16
C ALA A 34 0.45 13.21 18.75
N VAL A 35 0.97 12.40 17.82
CA VAL A 35 1.12 12.79 16.40
C VAL A 35 -0.24 13.11 15.78
N ALA A 36 -1.28 12.33 16.05
CA ALA A 36 -2.63 12.61 15.53
C ALA A 36 -3.22 13.94 16.04
N ARG A 37 -2.85 14.37 17.26
CA ARG A 37 -3.34 15.61 17.89
C ARG A 37 -2.51 16.84 17.52
N GLU A 38 -1.19 16.69 17.45
CA GLU A 38 -0.26 17.82 17.41
C GLU A 38 0.66 17.80 16.19
N GLY A 39 0.66 16.71 15.41
CA GLY A 39 1.59 16.48 14.31
C GLY A 39 1.58 17.57 13.25
N GLU A 40 0.40 18.12 12.91
CA GLU A 40 0.28 19.20 11.93
C GLU A 40 1.17 20.40 12.29
N ARG A 41 1.13 20.84 13.56
CA ARG A 41 1.93 21.97 14.06
C ARG A 41 3.43 21.70 13.99
N LEU A 42 3.81 20.42 14.03
CA LEU A 42 5.19 19.95 13.99
C LEU A 42 5.63 19.52 12.59
N GLY A 43 4.75 19.63 11.58
CA GLY A 43 5.02 19.13 10.23
C GLY A 43 5.18 17.61 10.16
N VAL A 44 4.53 16.88 11.06
CA VAL A 44 4.46 15.41 11.14
C VAL A 44 3.07 14.94 10.71
N HIS A 45 3.01 14.09 9.70
CA HIS A 45 1.78 13.50 9.18
C HIS A 45 1.71 12.02 9.53
N LEU A 46 0.54 11.55 9.96
CA LEU A 46 0.30 10.14 10.27
C LEU A 46 -0.53 9.49 9.16
N VAL A 47 -0.03 8.37 8.63
CA VAL A 47 -0.78 7.45 7.76
C VAL A 47 -0.85 6.12 8.49
N ALA A 48 -2.05 5.72 8.91
CA ALA A 48 -2.26 4.48 9.63
C ALA A 48 -3.21 3.57 8.86
N ALA A 49 -2.81 2.30 8.68
CA ALA A 49 -3.65 1.24 8.16
C ALA A 49 -4.15 0.36 9.32
N SER A 50 -5.38 -0.13 9.19
CA SER A 50 -5.96 -1.13 10.09
C SER A 50 -7.01 -1.96 9.36
N ALA A 51 -7.38 -3.09 9.96
CA ALA A 51 -8.62 -3.77 9.59
C ALA A 51 -9.84 -2.83 9.69
N THR A 52 -10.90 -3.15 8.93
CA THR A 52 -12.14 -2.36 8.95
C THR A 52 -12.94 -2.68 10.21
N GLY A 53 -13.33 -1.64 10.96
CA GLY A 53 -14.10 -1.78 12.20
C GLY A 53 -13.24 -2.16 13.41
N GLY A 54 -13.89 -2.63 14.48
CA GLY A 54 -13.20 -2.99 15.73
C GLY A 54 -12.72 -1.79 16.54
N ARG A 55 -11.77 -2.05 17.46
CA ARG A 55 -11.31 -1.06 18.46
C ARG A 55 -10.55 0.13 17.88
N THR A 56 -10.03 0.02 16.65
CA THR A 56 -9.33 1.11 15.96
C THR A 56 -10.29 2.23 15.54
N ALA A 57 -11.57 1.92 15.31
CA ALA A 57 -12.58 2.91 14.93
C ALA A 57 -12.72 4.03 15.97
N ASP A 58 -12.54 3.68 17.25
CA ASP A 58 -12.60 4.60 18.39
C ASP A 58 -11.22 5.13 18.82
N SER A 59 -10.18 5.01 17.99
CA SER A 59 -8.86 5.55 18.29
C SER A 59 -8.74 7.04 17.90
N GLU A 60 -7.81 7.79 18.53
CA GLU A 60 -7.54 9.18 18.11
C GLU A 60 -7.14 9.32 16.64
N PRO A 61 -6.24 8.49 16.08
CA PRO A 61 -5.94 8.51 14.65
C PRO A 61 -7.20 8.38 13.78
N ALA A 62 -8.12 7.48 14.12
CA ALA A 62 -9.36 7.30 13.37
C ALA A 62 -10.31 8.50 13.49
N ARG A 63 -10.44 9.10 14.68
CA ARG A 63 -11.27 10.30 14.90
C ARG A 63 -10.74 11.52 14.17
N ARG A 64 -9.42 11.72 14.16
CA ARG A 64 -8.73 12.90 13.60
C ARG A 64 -8.44 12.78 12.10
N ALA A 65 -8.64 11.60 11.50
CA ALA A 65 -8.35 11.36 10.10
C ALA A 65 -9.08 12.35 9.17
N ALA A 66 -8.32 13.26 8.56
CA ALA A 66 -8.82 14.18 7.54
C ALA A 66 -9.07 13.51 6.19
N LEU A 67 -8.56 12.29 5.98
CA LEU A 67 -8.76 11.51 4.77
C LEU A 67 -8.91 10.05 5.17
N ARG A 68 -9.97 9.39 4.71
CA ARG A 68 -10.19 7.96 4.98
C ARG A 68 -10.16 7.17 3.68
N VAL A 69 -9.28 6.17 3.63
CA VAL A 69 -9.20 5.21 2.53
C VAL A 69 -9.81 3.90 3.02
N THR A 70 -10.82 3.42 2.32
CA THR A 70 -11.44 2.12 2.60
C THR A 70 -11.28 1.24 1.38
N LEU A 71 -10.52 0.15 1.52
CA LEU A 71 -10.37 -0.85 0.47
C LEU A 71 -11.55 -1.83 0.51
N GLU A 72 -12.01 -2.25 -0.67
CA GLU A 72 -13.02 -3.29 -0.79
C GLU A 72 -12.38 -4.65 -0.46
N ALA A 73 -13.12 -5.52 0.24
CA ALA A 73 -12.65 -6.85 0.58
C ALA A 73 -12.48 -7.67 -0.69
N VAL A 74 -11.28 -8.20 -0.91
CA VAL A 74 -10.98 -9.01 -2.10
C VAL A 74 -11.72 -10.34 -1.98
N ALA A 75 -12.55 -10.66 -2.97
CA ALA A 75 -13.27 -11.93 -3.08
C ALA A 75 -12.96 -12.62 -4.42
N ALA A 76 -13.11 -13.95 -4.46
CA ALA A 76 -12.85 -14.74 -5.64
C ALA A 76 -14.10 -14.79 -6.54
N GLY A 77 -14.07 -14.07 -7.66
CA GLY A 77 -15.14 -14.08 -8.66
C GLY A 77 -14.84 -13.09 -9.78
N ALA A 78 -15.40 -13.31 -10.98
CA ALA A 78 -15.18 -12.43 -12.13
C ALA A 78 -15.76 -11.01 -11.92
N ASP A 79 -16.84 -10.92 -11.14
CA ASP A 79 -17.53 -9.67 -10.78
C ASP A 79 -17.14 -9.14 -9.40
N GLU A 80 -16.28 -9.86 -8.68
CA GLU A 80 -15.81 -9.47 -7.35
C GLU A 80 -14.72 -8.40 -7.43
N PRO A 81 -14.57 -7.55 -6.39
CA PRO A 81 -13.63 -6.45 -6.43
C PRO A 81 -12.18 -6.94 -6.48
N ALA A 82 -11.45 -6.45 -7.48
CA ALA A 82 -10.01 -6.70 -7.62
C ALA A 82 -9.22 -6.03 -6.49
N PRO A 83 -8.04 -6.57 -6.11
CA PRO A 83 -7.15 -5.93 -5.15
C PRO A 83 -6.89 -4.45 -5.49
N GLY A 84 -6.96 -3.60 -4.47
CA GLY A 84 -6.73 -2.16 -4.60
C GLY A 84 -7.97 -1.34 -4.97
N ARG A 85 -9.12 -1.97 -5.27
CA ARG A 85 -10.38 -1.24 -5.40
C ARG A 85 -10.81 -0.66 -4.05
N GLY A 86 -11.31 0.56 -4.03
CA GLY A 86 -11.70 1.20 -2.78
C GLY A 86 -12.38 2.54 -2.95
N ARG A 87 -12.57 3.22 -1.82
CA ARG A 87 -13.21 4.53 -1.70
C ARG A 87 -12.35 5.46 -0.85
N LEU A 88 -12.33 6.73 -1.26
CA LEU A 88 -11.66 7.83 -0.58
C LEU A 88 -12.72 8.78 -0.03
N ALA A 89 -12.84 8.89 1.29
CA ALA A 89 -13.76 9.80 1.96
C ALA A 89 -13.02 11.02 2.52
N ARG A 90 -13.59 12.21 2.31
CA ARG A 90 -13.10 13.50 2.79
C ARG A 90 -14.01 14.09 3.88
N PRO A 91 -13.55 15.07 4.67
CA PRO A 91 -14.32 15.64 5.77
C PRO A 91 -15.54 16.43 5.29
N ASP A 92 -15.52 16.88 4.03
CA ASP A 92 -16.64 17.54 3.34
C ASP A 92 -17.76 16.55 2.91
N GLY A 93 -17.63 15.27 3.27
CA GLY A 93 -18.58 14.22 2.94
C GLY A 93 -18.42 13.64 1.54
N ARG A 94 -17.50 14.17 0.70
CA ARG A 94 -17.27 13.61 -0.64
C ARG A 94 -16.62 12.24 -0.54
N VAL A 95 -17.13 11.31 -1.34
CA VAL A 95 -16.60 9.95 -1.48
C VAL A 95 -16.25 9.70 -2.94
N LEU A 96 -15.01 9.30 -3.21
CA LEU A 96 -14.52 9.01 -4.55
C LEU A 96 -14.10 7.54 -4.65
N ALA A 97 -14.67 6.81 -5.61
CA ALA A 97 -14.20 5.48 -5.94
C ALA A 97 -12.82 5.57 -6.62
N PHE A 98 -11.92 4.63 -6.31
CA PHE A 98 -10.61 4.56 -6.93
C PHE A 98 -10.14 3.11 -7.10
N GLN A 99 -9.14 2.93 -7.95
CA GLN A 99 -8.38 1.70 -8.10
C GLN A 99 -6.91 2.01 -7.79
N GLY A 100 -6.39 1.40 -6.72
CA GLY A 100 -4.99 1.50 -6.34
C GLY A 100 -4.09 0.85 -7.39
N GLY A 101 -2.99 1.53 -7.73
CA GLY A 101 -1.95 0.98 -8.58
C GLY A 101 -1.09 -0.03 -7.81
N ARG A 102 -0.62 -1.07 -8.51
CA ARG A 102 0.34 -2.04 -7.97
C ARG A 102 1.75 -1.68 -8.41
N VAL A 103 2.65 -1.49 -7.46
CA VAL A 103 4.08 -1.29 -7.70
C VAL A 103 4.82 -2.50 -7.11
N THR A 104 5.62 -3.17 -7.93
CA THR A 104 6.23 -4.46 -7.58
C THR A 104 7.74 -4.41 -7.45
N GLY A 105 8.37 -3.31 -7.86
CA GLY A 105 9.82 -3.21 -7.99
C GLY A 105 10.38 -4.01 -9.16
N ARG A 106 9.53 -4.50 -10.08
CA ARG A 106 9.95 -5.33 -11.22
C ARG A 106 9.98 -4.51 -12.51
N ILE A 107 10.77 -4.97 -13.48
CA ILE A 107 10.79 -4.37 -14.81
C ILE A 107 9.44 -4.67 -15.48
N PRO A 108 8.70 -3.67 -16.01
CA PRO A 108 7.35 -3.88 -16.54
C PRO A 108 7.26 -4.97 -17.62
N ARG A 109 8.32 -5.15 -18.42
CA ARG A 109 8.39 -6.17 -19.47
C ARG A 109 8.67 -7.59 -18.96
N THR A 110 9.16 -7.73 -17.72
CA THR A 110 9.37 -9.04 -17.05
C THR A 110 8.26 -9.36 -16.06
N ALA A 111 7.32 -8.44 -15.84
CA ALA A 111 6.21 -8.57 -14.89
C ALA A 111 5.12 -9.57 -15.33
N THR A 112 5.10 -10.01 -16.60
CA THR A 112 4.17 -11.04 -17.08
C THR A 112 4.92 -12.05 -17.95
N LEU A 113 5.00 -13.31 -17.50
CA LEU A 113 5.22 -14.41 -18.44
C LEU A 113 3.92 -14.55 -19.25
N ARG A 114 3.94 -14.20 -20.53
CA ARG A 114 2.81 -14.50 -21.42
C ARG A 114 2.67 -16.02 -21.57
N PRO A 115 1.45 -16.58 -21.51
CA PRO A 115 1.21 -17.95 -21.92
C PRO A 115 1.71 -18.16 -23.36
N THR A 116 2.48 -19.21 -23.58
CA THR A 116 2.92 -19.61 -24.93
C THR A 116 2.37 -20.99 -25.23
N VAL A 117 1.81 -21.15 -26.43
CA VAL A 117 1.47 -22.46 -26.98
C VAL A 117 2.66 -22.90 -27.84
N VAL A 118 3.23 -24.06 -27.53
CA VAL A 118 4.24 -24.71 -28.38
C VAL A 118 3.66 -26.04 -28.86
N PRO A 119 3.81 -26.37 -30.16
CA PRO A 119 3.43 -27.69 -30.66
C PRO A 119 4.27 -28.77 -29.97
N LEU A 120 3.60 -29.81 -29.47
CA LEU A 120 4.23 -30.95 -28.83
C LEU A 120 4.14 -32.15 -29.78
N GLU A 121 5.29 -32.77 -30.05
CA GLU A 121 5.32 -34.05 -30.77
C GLU A 121 4.76 -35.16 -29.87
N TRP A 122 3.83 -35.96 -30.40
CA TRP A 122 3.10 -36.97 -29.63
C TRP A 122 3.99 -37.97 -28.87
N HIS A 123 5.13 -38.34 -29.45
CA HIS A 123 6.09 -39.26 -28.83
C HIS A 123 6.83 -38.68 -27.62
N ARG A 124 6.70 -37.37 -27.35
CA ARG A 124 7.31 -36.66 -26.20
C ARG A 124 6.29 -36.27 -25.13
N MET A 125 5.06 -36.78 -25.24
CA MET A 125 4.04 -36.54 -24.23
C MET A 125 4.46 -37.17 -22.90
N GLY A 126 4.65 -36.33 -21.88
CA GLY A 126 5.07 -36.75 -20.53
C GLY A 126 6.49 -36.30 -20.15
N ASP A 127 7.30 -35.87 -21.11
CA ASP A 127 8.60 -35.27 -20.82
C ASP A 127 8.42 -33.94 -20.09
N PRO A 128 9.26 -33.61 -19.09
CA PRO A 128 9.25 -32.28 -18.49
C PRO A 128 9.51 -31.24 -19.59
N PRO A 129 8.68 -30.18 -19.68
CA PRO A 129 8.86 -29.18 -20.73
C PRO A 129 10.27 -28.61 -20.68
N ALA A 130 10.92 -28.49 -21.85
CA ALA A 130 12.23 -27.89 -21.96
C ALA A 130 12.21 -26.53 -21.24
N ARG A 131 13.05 -26.38 -20.21
CA ARG A 131 13.12 -25.13 -19.45
C ARG A 131 13.42 -24.00 -20.43
N ARG A 132 12.50 -23.06 -20.54
CA ARG A 132 12.69 -21.87 -21.35
C ARG A 132 13.96 -21.15 -20.87
N PRO A 133 14.93 -20.83 -21.73
CA PRO A 133 15.92 -19.81 -21.41
C PRO A 133 15.15 -18.49 -21.27
N VAL A 134 15.06 -17.98 -20.04
CA VAL A 134 14.56 -16.63 -19.81
C VAL A 134 15.58 -15.72 -20.49
N ARG A 135 15.21 -15.13 -21.62
CA ARG A 135 16.05 -14.09 -22.21
C ARG A 135 16.13 -12.99 -21.17
N GLU A 136 17.32 -12.75 -20.63
CA GLU A 136 17.60 -11.57 -19.82
C GLU A 136 17.30 -10.37 -20.73
N LEU A 137 16.07 -9.87 -20.66
CA LEU A 137 15.77 -8.54 -21.15
C LEU A 137 16.64 -7.64 -20.28
N GLY A 138 17.63 -6.99 -20.89
CA GLY A 138 18.60 -6.17 -20.18
C GLY A 138 17.96 -5.16 -19.22
N ASN A 139 18.79 -4.62 -18.34
CA ASN A 139 18.45 -3.76 -17.19
C ASN A 139 17.60 -2.53 -17.57
N GLY A 140 16.29 -2.69 -17.74
CA GLY A 140 15.32 -1.61 -17.86
C GLY A 140 14.88 -1.09 -16.49
N PRO A 141 14.30 0.12 -16.39
CA PRO A 141 13.82 0.65 -15.12
C PRO A 141 12.68 -0.20 -14.57
N THR A 142 12.66 -0.37 -13.25
CA THR A 142 11.54 -1.00 -12.53
C THR A 142 10.31 -0.11 -12.58
N ASP A 143 9.12 -0.67 -12.36
CA ASP A 143 7.89 0.10 -12.18
C ASP A 143 8.01 1.14 -11.04
N LEU A 144 8.76 0.83 -9.98
CA LEU A 144 9.10 1.77 -8.91
C LEU A 144 9.97 2.94 -9.41
N ALA A 145 11.01 2.66 -10.20
CA ALA A 145 11.85 3.70 -10.78
C ALA A 145 11.04 4.61 -11.71
N LEU A 146 10.13 4.03 -12.51
CA LEU A 146 9.22 4.78 -13.36
C LEU A 146 8.27 5.67 -12.54
N LEU A 147 7.71 5.15 -11.45
CA LEU A 147 6.87 5.92 -10.53
C LEU A 147 7.65 7.08 -9.91
N ALA A 148 8.85 6.84 -9.40
CA ALA A 148 9.69 7.87 -8.80
C ALA A 148 9.99 8.99 -9.81
N SER A 149 10.41 8.65 -11.03
CA SER A 149 10.64 9.64 -12.09
C SER A 149 9.38 10.41 -12.49
N ALA A 150 8.21 9.76 -12.46
CA ALA A 150 6.94 10.43 -12.74
C ALA A 150 6.56 11.42 -11.64
N LEU A 151 6.73 11.04 -10.37
CA LEU A 151 6.47 11.91 -9.22
C LEU A 151 7.40 13.12 -9.22
N GLU A 152 8.69 12.92 -9.48
CA GLU A 152 9.67 13.99 -9.53
C GLU A 152 9.35 15.02 -10.64
N ARG A 153 8.92 14.54 -11.82
CA ARG A 153 8.47 15.41 -12.91
C ARG A 153 7.21 16.19 -12.53
N ALA A 154 6.20 15.50 -11.98
CA ALA A 154 4.96 16.15 -11.57
C ALA A 154 5.22 17.23 -10.49
N ALA A 155 6.12 16.96 -9.53
CA ALA A 155 6.51 17.92 -8.51
C ALA A 155 7.14 19.19 -9.11
N ARG A 156 8.01 19.04 -10.12
CA ARG A 156 8.56 20.18 -10.87
C ARG A 156 7.49 20.94 -11.64
N GLU A 157 6.58 20.24 -12.32
CA GLU A 157 5.51 20.85 -13.11
C GLU A 157 4.59 21.73 -12.26
N VAL A 158 4.29 21.32 -11.02
CA VAL A 158 3.48 22.11 -10.09
C VAL A 158 4.30 23.06 -9.21
N SER A 159 5.60 23.22 -9.48
CA SER A 159 6.53 24.02 -8.67
C SER A 159 6.43 23.71 -7.17
N ALA A 160 6.30 22.43 -6.81
CA ALA A 160 6.18 22.01 -5.42
C ALA A 160 7.39 22.51 -4.63
N SER A 161 7.14 23.14 -3.47
CA SER A 161 8.22 23.57 -2.58
C SER A 161 9.03 22.36 -2.13
N GLU A 162 10.34 22.41 -2.38
CA GLU A 162 11.26 21.41 -1.89
C GLU A 162 11.32 21.51 -0.35
N VAL A 163 11.28 20.37 0.32
CA VAL A 163 11.33 20.31 1.78
C VAL A 163 12.66 19.68 2.16
N PRO A 164 13.47 20.34 3.02
CA PRO A 164 14.74 19.78 3.45
C PRO A 164 14.56 18.38 4.04
N SER A 165 15.54 17.51 3.75
CA SER A 165 15.63 16.20 4.39
C SER A 165 15.71 16.37 5.91
N LEU A 166 15.02 15.49 6.64
CA LEU A 166 15.12 15.40 8.11
C LEU A 166 16.23 14.43 8.55
N LEU A 167 16.91 13.81 7.58
CA LEU A 167 18.09 12.95 7.70
C LEU A 167 19.27 13.63 7.01
#